data_AF-A0A316C9M6-F1
#
_entry.id   AF-A0A316C9M6-F1
#
_cell.length_a   1.000
_cell.length_b   1.000
_cell.length_c   1.000
_cell.angle_alpha   90.00
_cell.angle_beta   90.00
_cell.angle_gamma   90.00
#
_symmetry.space_group_name_H-M   'P 1'
#
loop_
_entity.id
_entity.type
_entity.pdbx_description
1 polymer ?
#
loop_
_entity_poly.entity_id
_entity_poly.type
_entity_poly.pdbx_seq_one_letter_code
_entity_poly.pdbx_strand_id
1 'polypeptide(L)'
;MGSQRLPGVALRGNMHWGPAEAGGEPQPEDILMAWLLWLPHDADVAKAAADEVARIDLRHPIPEGAARLRELLLQLVERPLSNFGRA
;
A
#
# COMPACT_ATOMS: atom_id res chain seq x y z
N MET A 1 0.88 22.48 47.29
CA MET A 1 1.55 21.36 47.97
C MET A 1 0.95 20.08 47.40
N GLY A 2 1.64 19.10 46.85
CA GLY A 2 3.05 18.89 46.56
C GLY A 2 3.09 17.69 45.62
N SER A 3 3.95 17.79 44.60
CA SER A 3 4.25 16.74 43.65
C SER A 3 4.76 15.48 44.36
N GLN A 4 4.32 14.30 43.94
CA GLN A 4 5.14 13.10 43.99
C GLN A 4 5.15 12.45 42.60
N ARG A 5 6.24 12.69 41.88
CA ARG A 5 6.74 11.83 40.79
C ARG A 5 7.45 10.63 41.41
N LEU A 6 7.48 9.53 40.66
CA LEU A 6 8.65 8.83 40.09
C LEU A 6 8.29 7.32 39.85
N PRO A 7 9.12 6.51 39.14
CA PRO A 7 9.17 6.42 37.68
C PRO A 7 9.27 4.95 37.18
N GLY A 8 9.35 4.75 35.86
CA GLY A 8 9.73 3.47 35.25
C GLY A 8 8.56 2.50 35.13
N VAL A 9 8.27 1.96 33.96
CA VAL A 9 9.22 1.20 33.14
C VAL A 9 8.79 1.34 31.69
N ALA A 10 9.71 1.85 30.85
CA ALA A 10 9.66 1.65 29.42
C ALA A 10 9.88 0.15 29.16
N LEU A 11 8.86 -0.56 28.71
CA LEU A 11 9.04 -1.86 28.09
C LEU A 11 8.18 -1.98 26.83
N ARG A 12 8.94 -2.03 25.73
CA ARG A 12 8.71 -2.82 24.52
C ARG A 12 7.79 -2.21 23.48
N GLY A 13 8.36 -2.12 22.28
CA GLY A 13 7.76 -1.51 21.12
C GLY A 13 6.39 -2.10 20.81
N ASN A 14 5.45 -1.18 20.61
CA ASN A 14 4.15 -1.51 20.04
C ASN A 14 4.38 -1.86 18.57
N MET A 15 4.54 -3.14 18.28
CA MET A 15 4.04 -3.72 17.04
C MET A 15 2.53 -3.47 17.02
N HIS A 16 2.13 -2.30 16.52
CA HIS A 16 0.74 -2.01 16.21
C HIS A 16 0.39 -2.73 14.92
N TRP A 17 0.06 -4.02 15.04
CA TRP A 17 -0.82 -4.67 14.08
C TRP A 17 -2.21 -4.77 14.73
N GLY A 18 -2.92 -3.63 14.73
CA GLY A 18 -4.35 -3.60 15.00
C GLY A 18 -5.13 -3.65 13.68
N PRO A 19 -6.34 -4.21 13.64
CA PRO A 19 -7.18 -4.12 12.45
C PRO A 19 -7.41 -2.63 12.16
N ALA A 20 -7.48 -2.26 10.88
CA ALA A 20 -7.77 -0.90 10.45
C ALA A 20 -9.06 -0.39 11.10
N GLU A 21 -8.96 0.29 12.24
CA GLU A 21 -10.09 0.86 12.97
C GLU A 21 -9.93 2.38 12.96
N ALA A 22 -10.47 3.02 11.91
CA ALA A 22 -11.05 4.37 11.96
C ALA A 22 -11.65 4.76 10.58
N GLY A 23 -12.84 4.27 10.24
CA GLY A 23 -13.86 4.88 9.35
C GLY A 23 -13.47 5.71 8.09
N GLY A 24 -12.26 5.58 7.55
CA GLY A 24 -11.75 6.35 6.43
C GLY A 24 -11.70 5.52 5.15
N GLU A 25 -11.79 6.19 4.01
CA GLU A 25 -11.59 5.54 2.71
C GLU A 25 -10.17 4.95 2.64
N PRO A 26 -10.02 3.73 2.08
CA PRO A 26 -8.72 3.07 1.97
C PRO A 26 -7.76 3.95 1.17
N GLN A 27 -6.52 4.06 1.63
CA GLN A 27 -5.52 4.84 0.90
C GLN A 27 -5.12 4.11 -0.39
N PRO A 28 -4.70 4.82 -1.44
CA PRO A 28 -4.24 4.21 -2.69
C PRO A 28 -3.13 3.17 -2.48
N GLU A 29 -2.25 3.38 -1.51
CA GLU A 29 -1.20 2.44 -1.12
C GLU A 29 -1.78 1.12 -0.54
N ASP A 30 -2.86 1.19 0.25
CA ASP A 30 -3.53 0.00 0.78
C ASP A 30 -4.18 -0.82 -0.35
N ILE A 31 -4.80 -0.12 -1.31
CA ILE A 31 -5.40 -0.74 -2.49
C ILE A 31 -4.32 -1.40 -3.35
N LEU A 32 -3.17 -0.74 -3.54
CA LEU A 32 -2.03 -1.30 -4.26
C LEU A 32 -1.52 -2.59 -3.58
N MET A 33 -1.36 -2.59 -2.26
CA MET A 33 -0.90 -3.77 -1.52
C MET A 33 -1.91 -4.92 -1.64
N ALA A 34 -3.20 -4.64 -1.46
CA ALA A 34 -4.25 -5.64 -1.64
C ALA A 34 -4.26 -6.21 -3.07
N TRP A 35 -4.08 -5.35 -4.08
CA TRP A 35 -4.00 -5.73 -5.48
C TRP A 35 -2.79 -6.64 -5.76
N LEU A 36 -1.60 -6.28 -5.26
CA LEU A 36 -0.39 -7.10 -5.40
C LEU A 36 -0.55 -8.48 -4.77
N LEU A 37 -1.17 -8.56 -3.58
CA LEU A 37 -1.43 -9.81 -2.88
C LEU A 37 -2.46 -10.71 -3.58
N TRP A 38 -3.30 -10.13 -4.45
CA TRP A 38 -4.28 -10.86 -5.25
C TRP A 38 -3.73 -11.38 -6.58
N LEU A 39 -2.54 -10.97 -6.99
CA LEU A 39 -1.93 -11.46 -8.22
C LEU A 39 -1.54 -12.95 -8.09
N PRO A 40 -1.66 -13.74 -9.18
CA PRO A 40 -1.07 -15.07 -9.25
C PRO A 40 0.43 -15.04 -8.91
N HIS A 41 0.94 -16.13 -8.35
CA HIS A 41 2.34 -16.24 -7.91
C HIS A 41 3.36 -15.99 -9.03
N ASP A 42 3.02 -16.38 -10.26
CA ASP A 42 3.85 -16.25 -11.47
C ASP A 42 3.43 -15.07 -12.37
N ALA A 43 2.59 -14.16 -11.85
CA ALA A 43 2.15 -13.01 -12.61
C ALA A 43 3.32 -12.07 -12.95
N ASP A 44 3.36 -11.63 -14.20
CA ASP A 44 4.18 -10.50 -14.62
C ASP A 44 3.57 -9.21 -14.04
N VAL A 45 4.11 -8.75 -12.91
CA VAL A 45 3.62 -7.58 -12.19
C VAL A 45 3.64 -6.33 -13.07
N ALA A 46 4.66 -6.15 -13.92
CA ALA A 46 4.77 -4.98 -14.78
C ALA A 46 3.67 -4.99 -15.84
N LYS A 47 3.43 -6.16 -16.47
CA LYS A 47 2.32 -6.33 -17.42
C LYS A 47 0.97 -6.10 -16.74
N ALA A 48 0.73 -6.72 -15.59
CA ALA A 48 -0.52 -6.58 -14.85
C ALA A 48 -0.79 -5.13 -14.44
N ALA A 49 0.26 -4.39 -14.04
CA ALA A 49 0.16 -2.98 -13.69
C ALA A 49 -0.17 -2.11 -14.92
N ALA A 50 0.46 -2.38 -16.08
CA ALA A 50 0.14 -1.68 -17.32
C ALA A 50 -1.32 -1.89 -17.75
N ASP A 51 -1.83 -3.12 -17.63
CA ASP A 51 -3.23 -3.44 -17.93
C ASP A 51 -4.19 -2.72 -16.97
N GLU A 52 -3.83 -2.58 -15.69
CA GLU A 52 -4.65 -1.84 -14.72
C GLU A 52 -4.64 -0.33 -14.97
N VAL A 53 -3.49 0.26 -15.31
CA VAL A 53 -3.41 1.68 -15.72
C VAL A 53 -4.33 1.95 -16.91
N ALA A 54 -4.32 1.07 -17.91
CA ALA A 54 -5.21 1.19 -19.06
C ALA A 54 -6.70 1.14 -18.64
N ARG A 55 -7.07 0.31 -17.66
CA ARG A 55 -8.44 0.26 -17.12
C ARG A 55 -8.83 1.54 -16.37
N ILE A 56 -7.92 2.14 -15.62
CA ILE A 56 -8.14 3.42 -14.93
C ILE A 56 -8.30 4.55 -15.96
N ASP A 57 -7.47 4.57 -16.99
CA ASP A 57 -7.48 5.61 -18.04
C ASP A 57 -8.76 5.60 -18.88
N LEU A 58 -9.48 4.47 -18.95
CA LEU A 58 -10.80 4.43 -19.58
C LEU A 58 -11.89 5.18 -18.77
N ARG A 59 -11.66 5.47 -17.48
CA ARG A 59 -12.63 6.12 -16.59
C ARG A 59 -12.35 7.61 -16.49
N HIS A 60 -12.79 8.38 -17.49
CA HIS A 60 -12.72 9.84 -17.46
C HIS A 60 -14.04 10.49 -16.99
N PRO A 61 -13.98 11.51 -16.10
CA PRO A 61 -12.78 12.01 -15.40
C PRO A 61 -12.31 11.02 -14.32
N ILE A 62 -10.99 10.93 -14.13
CA ILE A 62 -10.38 10.03 -13.15
C ILE A 62 -10.64 10.57 -11.73
N PRO A 63 -11.24 9.79 -10.81
CA PRO A 63 -11.40 10.20 -9.42
C PRO A 63 -10.04 10.44 -8.73
N GLU A 64 -9.97 11.36 -7.77
CA GLU A 64 -8.72 11.76 -7.11
C GLU A 64 -7.95 10.57 -6.51
N GLY A 65 -8.64 9.68 -5.77
CA GLY A 65 -8.02 8.46 -5.24
C GLY A 65 -7.49 7.49 -6.31
N ALA A 66 -8.14 7.44 -7.48
CA ALA A 66 -7.70 6.62 -8.60
C ALA A 66 -6.49 7.23 -9.34
N ALA A 67 -6.35 8.56 -9.34
CA ALA A 67 -5.21 9.23 -9.93
C ALA A 67 -3.90 8.85 -9.21
N ARG A 68 -3.93 8.81 -7.87
CA ARG A 68 -2.78 8.38 -7.08
C ARG A 68 -2.45 6.90 -7.28
N LEU A 69 -3.45 6.04 -7.31
CA LEU A 69 -3.24 4.60 -7.58
C LEU A 69 -2.60 4.39 -8.96
N ARG A 70 -3.04 5.14 -9.97
CA ARG A 70 -2.47 5.10 -11.32
C ARG A 70 -0.98 5.43 -11.33
N GLU A 71 -0.56 6.47 -10.61
CA GLU A 71 0.86 6.83 -10.49
C GLU A 71 1.70 5.71 -9.86
N LEU A 72 1.17 5.05 -8.82
CA LEU A 72 1.85 3.94 -8.17
C LEU A 72 1.99 2.73 -9.10
N LEU A 73 0.96 2.40 -9.87
CA LEU A 73 1.01 1.33 -10.86
C LEU A 73 2.01 1.65 -11.98
N LEU A 74 2.08 2.90 -12.44
CA LEU A 74 3.10 3.33 -13.41
C LEU A 74 4.52 3.13 -12.89
N GLN A 75 4.79 3.38 -11.61
CA GLN A 75 6.09 3.10 -11.02
C GLN A 75 6.46 1.61 -11.07
N LEU A 76 5.48 0.71 -10.93
CA LEU A 76 5.71 -0.74 -11.08
C LEU A 76 6.02 -1.13 -12.53
N VAL A 77 5.47 -0.43 -13.51
CA VAL A 77 5.79 -0.63 -14.94
C VAL A 77 7.22 -0.18 -15.21
N GLU A 78 7.62 1.00 -14.72
CA GLU A 78 8.95 1.59 -14.96
C GLU A 78 10.06 0.91 -14.17
N ARG A 79 9.74 0.44 -12.96
CA ARG A 79 10.67 -0.24 -12.05
C ARG A 79 10.01 -1.53 -11.55
N PRO A 80 9.99 -2.58 -12.39
CA PRO A 80 9.44 -3.86 -11.99
C PRO A 80 10.16 -4.37 -10.73
N LEU A 81 9.44 -5.14 -9.92
CA LEU A 81 9.95 -5.77 -8.70
C LEU A 81 10.96 -6.90 -9.04
N SER A 82 12.04 -6.58 -9.76
CA SER A 82 12.93 -7.55 -10.39
C SER A 82 13.95 -8.20 -9.46
N ASN A 83 13.78 -8.19 -8.13
CA ASN A 83 14.82 -8.64 -7.19
C ASN A 83 14.37 -9.59 -6.08
N PHE A 84 13.23 -10.27 -6.18
CA PHE A 84 12.86 -11.32 -5.22
C PHE A 84 12.95 -12.72 -5.84
N GLY A 85 14.18 -13.21 -6.02
CA GLY A 85 14.50 -14.65 -6.01
C GLY A 85 14.22 -15.48 -7.27
N ARG A 86 15.26 -15.69 -8.09
CA ARG A 86 15.58 -17.04 -8.60
C ARG A 86 16.93 -17.43 -7.99
N ALA A 87 16.87 -18.28 -6.96
CA ALA A 87 18.01 -19.04 -6.47
C ALA A 87 18.00 -20.43 -7.15
#